data_AF-A0AAD2DUV2-F1
#
_entry.id   AF-A0AAD2DUV2-F1
#
_cell.length_a   1.000
_cell.length_b   1.000
_cell.length_c   1.000
_cell.angle_alpha   90.00
_cell.angle_beta   90.00
_cell.angle_gamma   90.00
#
_symmetry.space_group_name_H-M   'P 1'
#
loop_
_entity.id
_entity.type
_entity.pdbx_description
1 polymer ?
#
loop_
_entity_poly.entity_id
_entity_poly.type
_entity_poly.pdbx_seq_one_letter_code
_entity_poly.pdbx_strand_id
1 'polypeptide(L)'
;MERVAAIETALPSHVETYFMRKDDARLRRLAESRVDNREEVREDHRRIRQAEIVLTIQDKRRREDGVDLEDEDAFQERRRRIRERLLQRQQEEAALHLRKLRKRRSLKRERLEAEQISLEEAVKMRMEERTVETKQIVVDKIQEDQEIQRNMESEANIADVDTDDDVYEAEEYEDWKAREIARIKRDRDEREARLTEKEEIERVRNMTEEERREWERKNPKPSRKSKPKWRFMQKYYHKGAFFQSYPDDHAGTAKADNIYARDFSAPTGEDKMDKAILPKVMQVKHFGRSGSTKWTHLYEEDTTDWNNPWTYNDVLLAKYNVKMAGMSAPIAKPKGSKKLKDWKTH
;
A
#
# COMPACT_ATOMS: atom_id res chain seq x y z
N MET A 1 42.78 20.85 -21.91
CA MET A 1 41.69 21.40 -21.08
C MET A 1 40.52 20.43 -21.07
N GLU A 2 40.67 19.31 -20.36
CA GLU A 2 39.70 18.20 -20.33
C GLU A 2 39.21 17.99 -18.90
N ARG A 3 38.59 19.03 -18.31
CA ARG A 3 37.95 18.95 -16.98
C ARG A 3 36.67 19.78 -16.88
N VAL A 4 35.85 19.82 -17.94
CA VAL A 4 34.53 20.47 -17.88
C VAL A 4 33.39 19.61 -18.45
N ALA A 5 33.66 18.46 -19.07
CA ALA A 5 32.64 17.67 -19.77
C ALA A 5 31.92 16.61 -18.91
N ALA A 6 31.75 16.82 -17.60
CA ALA A 6 31.18 15.81 -16.70
C ALA A 6 30.16 16.35 -15.68
N ILE A 7 29.35 17.34 -16.07
CA ILE A 7 28.23 17.84 -15.21
C ILE A 7 26.87 17.87 -15.96
N GLU A 8 26.76 17.33 -17.18
CA GLU A 8 25.51 17.37 -17.97
C GLU A 8 24.77 16.02 -18.10
N THR A 9 25.03 15.04 -17.24
CA THR A 9 24.36 13.71 -17.30
C THR A 9 23.56 13.38 -16.05
N ALA A 10 22.73 14.31 -15.57
CA ALA A 10 21.88 14.10 -14.39
C ALA A 10 20.42 14.57 -14.55
N LEU A 11 19.89 14.63 -15.78
CA LEU A 11 18.44 14.79 -16.00
C LEU A 11 17.98 13.89 -17.16
N PRO A 12 16.98 13.00 -16.94
CA PRO A 12 16.43 12.16 -18.01
C PRO A 12 15.78 13.02 -19.11
N SER A 13 16.24 12.85 -20.35
CA SER A 13 15.61 13.38 -21.55
C SER A 13 14.24 12.71 -21.74
N HIS A 14 13.18 13.48 -21.63
CA HIS A 14 11.80 13.02 -21.80
C HIS A 14 11.56 12.65 -23.27
N VAL A 15 11.61 11.35 -23.58
CA VAL A 15 11.17 10.80 -24.86
C VAL A 15 9.63 10.79 -24.86
N GLU A 16 9.08 11.50 -25.83
CA GLU A 16 7.66 11.76 -26.06
C GLU A 16 6.81 10.48 -26.09
N THR A 17 5.92 10.34 -25.10
CA THR A 17 4.73 9.51 -25.25
C THR A 17 3.60 10.38 -25.80
N TYR A 18 3.18 10.06 -27.02
CA TYR A 18 2.08 10.68 -27.76
C TYR A 18 0.74 10.41 -27.03
N PHE A 19 0.46 11.14 -25.96
CA PHE A 19 -0.91 11.29 -25.46
C PHE A 19 -1.62 12.30 -26.37
N MET A 20 -2.63 11.83 -27.10
CA MET A 20 -3.58 12.66 -27.84
C MET A 20 -4.10 13.76 -26.91
N ARG A 21 -3.57 14.98 -27.05
CA ARG A 21 -4.00 16.16 -26.28
C ARG A 21 -5.46 16.40 -26.65
N LYS A 22 -6.38 16.07 -25.75
CA LYS A 22 -7.75 16.58 -25.83
C LYS A 22 -7.65 18.09 -25.89
N ASP A 23 -8.24 18.68 -26.93
CA ASP A 23 -8.40 20.13 -27.07
C ASP A 23 -9.06 20.68 -25.81
N ASP A 24 -8.25 21.27 -24.93
CA ASP A 24 -8.72 21.73 -23.64
C ASP A 24 -9.44 23.07 -23.84
N ALA A 25 -10.77 23.04 -23.75
CA ALA A 25 -11.63 24.17 -24.08
C ALA A 25 -11.29 25.44 -23.27
N ARG A 26 -10.70 25.28 -22.08
CA ARG A 26 -10.18 26.38 -21.26
C ARG A 26 -8.94 27.04 -21.88
N LEU A 27 -8.01 26.26 -22.41
CA LEU A 27 -6.80 26.79 -23.07
C LEU A 27 -7.15 27.51 -24.37
N ARG A 28 -8.15 27.02 -25.11
CA ARG A 28 -8.65 27.69 -26.31
C ARG A 28 -9.28 29.04 -25.99
N ARG A 29 -10.15 29.09 -24.97
CA ARG A 29 -10.74 30.35 -24.48
C ARG A 29 -9.69 31.34 -23.95
N LEU A 30 -8.64 30.85 -23.30
CA LEU A 30 -7.53 31.68 -22.82
C LEU A 30 -6.65 32.18 -23.98
N ALA A 31 -6.46 31.38 -25.03
CA ALA A 31 -5.73 31.77 -26.24
C ALA A 31 -6.51 32.78 -27.07
N GLU A 32 -7.82 32.58 -27.27
CA GLU A 32 -8.73 33.49 -27.98
C GLU A 32 -8.79 34.85 -27.26
N SER A 33 -9.06 34.86 -25.95
CA SER A 33 -9.05 36.11 -25.16
C SER A 33 -7.70 36.85 -25.18
N ARG A 34 -6.58 36.16 -25.35
CA ARG A 34 -5.25 36.78 -25.44
C ARG A 34 -4.94 37.30 -26.85
N VAL A 35 -5.53 36.71 -27.89
CA VAL A 35 -5.40 37.16 -29.28
C VAL A 35 -6.28 38.39 -29.53
N ASP A 36 -7.52 38.39 -29.03
CA ASP A 36 -8.45 39.52 -29.17
C ASP A 36 -7.90 40.79 -28.51
N ASN A 37 -7.34 40.67 -27.29
CA ASN A 37 -6.66 41.79 -26.61
C ASN A 37 -5.41 42.29 -27.37
N ARG A 38 -4.75 41.47 -28.19
CA ARG A 38 -3.54 41.87 -28.94
C ARG A 38 -3.89 42.69 -30.18
N GLU A 39 -5.03 42.41 -30.79
CA GLU A 39 -5.51 43.10 -31.98
C GLU A 39 -6.12 44.47 -31.60
N GLU A 40 -6.87 44.54 -30.50
CA GLU A 40 -7.36 45.80 -29.94
C GLU A 40 -6.23 46.76 -29.56
N VAL A 41 -5.15 46.27 -28.92
CA VAL A 41 -3.97 47.09 -28.59
C VAL A 41 -3.26 47.61 -29.85
N ARG A 42 -3.27 46.84 -30.94
CA ARG A 42 -2.70 47.30 -32.23
C ARG A 42 -3.58 48.34 -32.90
N GLU A 43 -4.91 48.21 -32.78
CA GLU A 43 -5.87 49.19 -33.28
C GLU A 43 -5.80 50.51 -32.54
N ASP A 44 -5.71 50.47 -31.21
CA ASP A 44 -5.50 51.66 -30.40
C ASP A 44 -4.18 52.34 -30.75
N HIS A 45 -3.11 51.57 -30.99
CA HIS A 45 -1.84 52.14 -31.40
C HIS A 45 -1.90 52.77 -32.81
N ARG A 46 -2.67 52.19 -33.75
CA ARG A 46 -2.96 52.79 -35.07
C ARG A 46 -3.77 54.08 -34.92
N ARG A 47 -4.79 54.11 -34.06
CA ARG A 47 -5.59 55.31 -33.76
C ARG A 47 -4.75 56.42 -33.14
N ILE A 48 -3.87 56.08 -32.19
CA ILE A 48 -2.96 57.05 -31.56
C ILE A 48 -2.03 57.66 -32.61
N ARG A 49 -1.44 56.86 -33.50
CA ARG A 49 -0.57 57.36 -34.57
C ARG A 49 -1.32 58.21 -35.60
N GLN A 50 -2.54 57.82 -35.97
CA GLN A 50 -3.40 58.64 -36.83
C GLN A 50 -3.78 59.97 -36.16
N ALA A 51 -4.11 59.96 -34.87
CA ALA A 51 -4.41 61.16 -34.10
C ALA A 51 -3.18 62.08 -33.96
N GLU A 52 -1.99 61.53 -33.77
CA GLU A 52 -0.72 62.27 -33.70
C GLU A 52 -0.38 62.94 -35.04
N ILE A 53 -0.63 62.27 -36.16
CA ILE A 53 -0.49 62.83 -37.51
C ILE A 53 -1.49 63.98 -37.72
N VAL A 54 -2.75 63.82 -37.30
CA VAL A 54 -3.76 64.88 -37.38
C VAL A 54 -3.39 66.07 -36.49
N LEU A 55 -2.89 65.81 -35.28
CA LEU A 55 -2.41 66.84 -34.36
C LEU A 55 -1.24 67.60 -34.97
N THR A 56 -0.24 66.92 -35.53
CA THR A 56 0.91 67.58 -36.19
C THR A 56 0.52 68.36 -37.44
N ILE A 57 -0.51 67.95 -38.18
CA ILE A 57 -1.08 68.73 -39.29
C ILE A 57 -1.85 69.96 -38.78
N GLN A 58 -2.65 69.81 -37.72
CA GLN A 58 -3.32 70.95 -37.05
C GLN A 58 -2.31 71.95 -36.48
N ASP A 59 -1.21 71.46 -35.92
CA ASP A 59 -0.14 72.25 -35.33
C ASP A 59 0.71 72.94 -36.42
N LYS A 60 0.79 72.38 -37.64
CA LYS A 60 1.38 73.05 -38.80
C LYS A 60 0.45 74.14 -39.37
N ARG A 61 -0.86 73.88 -39.47
CA ARG A 61 -1.84 74.93 -39.84
C ARG A 61 -1.84 76.10 -38.87
N ARG A 62 -1.73 75.83 -37.56
CA ARG A 62 -1.59 76.88 -36.52
C ARG A 62 -0.29 77.68 -36.59
N ARG A 63 0.73 77.20 -37.32
CA ARG A 63 2.01 77.90 -37.50
C ARG A 63 2.06 78.71 -38.80
N GLU A 64 1.23 78.38 -39.79
CA GLU A 64 1.11 79.15 -41.05
C GLU A 64 0.19 80.38 -40.90
N ASP A 65 -0.70 80.40 -39.90
CA ASP A 65 -1.49 81.57 -39.52
C ASP A 65 -0.78 82.39 -38.42
N GLY A 66 0.35 83.03 -38.76
CA GLY A 66 0.83 84.24 -38.07
C GLY A 66 0.37 85.45 -38.88
N VAL A 67 -0.15 86.54 -38.31
CA VAL A 67 0.47 87.52 -37.42
C VAL A 67 -0.67 88.35 -36.84
N ASP A 68 -0.65 88.64 -35.54
CA ASP A 68 -0.99 89.98 -35.03
C ASP A 68 -0.46 90.10 -33.60
N LEU A 69 0.50 91.01 -33.47
CA LEU A 69 1.10 91.47 -32.22
C LEU A 69 0.08 92.38 -31.55
N GLU A 70 -0.46 91.97 -30.39
CA GLU A 70 -0.96 92.89 -29.36
C GLU A 70 -1.17 92.14 -28.02
N ASP A 71 -0.56 92.70 -26.96
CA ASP A 71 -0.63 92.38 -25.53
C ASP A 71 -0.03 91.05 -25.03
N GLU A 72 1.29 90.98 -25.07
CA GLU A 72 2.14 89.92 -24.49
C GLU A 72 1.89 89.71 -22.97
N ASP A 73 1.48 90.77 -22.26
CA ASP A 73 1.19 90.73 -20.82
C ASP A 73 -0.15 90.05 -20.48
N ALA A 74 -1.19 90.25 -21.30
CA ALA A 74 -2.50 89.63 -21.08
C ALA A 74 -2.48 88.12 -21.36
N PHE A 75 -1.68 87.69 -22.35
CA PHE A 75 -1.47 86.28 -22.67
C PHE A 75 -0.63 85.57 -21.60
N GLN A 76 0.39 86.23 -21.05
CA GLN A 76 1.18 85.71 -19.94
C GLN A 76 0.34 85.57 -18.67
N GLU A 77 -0.54 86.52 -18.38
CA GLU A 77 -1.42 86.45 -17.21
C GLU A 77 -2.46 85.31 -17.36
N ARG A 78 -3.04 85.12 -18.56
CA ARG A 78 -3.87 83.93 -18.86
C ARG A 78 -3.09 82.63 -18.70
N ARG A 79 -1.86 82.53 -19.21
CA ARG A 79 -1.02 81.32 -19.05
C ARG A 79 -0.70 81.05 -17.58
N ARG A 80 -0.45 82.09 -16.78
CA ARG A 80 -0.19 81.97 -15.34
C ARG A 80 -1.43 81.45 -14.61
N ARG A 81 -2.61 82.03 -14.86
CA ARG A 81 -3.89 81.56 -14.30
C ARG A 81 -4.22 80.13 -14.71
N ILE A 82 -3.92 79.74 -15.96
CA ILE A 82 -4.13 78.36 -16.45
C ILE A 82 -3.17 77.38 -15.76
N ARG A 83 -1.88 77.73 -15.62
CA ARG A 83 -0.91 76.90 -14.88
C ARG A 83 -1.29 76.74 -13.42
N GLU A 84 -1.73 77.82 -12.78
CA GLU A 84 -2.17 77.81 -11.39
C GLU A 84 -3.40 76.91 -11.20
N ARG A 85 -4.41 77.03 -12.08
CA ARG A 85 -5.57 76.12 -12.08
C ARG A 85 -5.19 74.66 -12.34
N LEU A 86 -4.23 74.39 -13.23
CA LEU A 86 -3.75 73.03 -13.49
C LEU A 86 -2.98 72.47 -12.30
N LEU A 87 -2.17 73.28 -11.63
CA LEU A 87 -1.45 72.89 -10.42
C LEU A 87 -2.43 72.58 -9.28
N GLN A 88 -3.45 73.41 -9.11
CA GLN A 88 -4.50 73.22 -8.12
C GLN A 88 -5.29 71.94 -8.38
N ARG A 89 -5.66 71.68 -9.65
CA ARG A 89 -6.30 70.43 -10.07
C ARG A 89 -5.41 69.20 -9.86
N GLN A 90 -4.11 69.30 -10.13
CA GLN A 90 -3.16 68.22 -9.85
C GLN A 90 -3.02 67.95 -8.34
N GLN A 91 -3.02 68.99 -7.50
CA GLN A 91 -3.01 68.83 -6.05
C GLN A 91 -4.30 68.19 -5.53
N GLU A 92 -5.46 68.58 -6.07
CA GLU A 92 -6.77 67.97 -5.75
C GLU A 92 -6.84 66.50 -6.18
N GLU A 93 -6.37 66.17 -7.39
CA GLU A 93 -6.33 64.80 -7.91
C GLU A 93 -5.35 63.92 -7.11
N ALA A 94 -4.19 64.46 -6.73
CA ALA A 94 -3.23 63.79 -5.86
C ALA A 94 -3.80 63.52 -4.46
N ALA A 95 -4.51 64.50 -3.88
CA ALA A 95 -5.18 64.35 -2.59
C ALA A 95 -6.31 63.29 -2.64
N LEU A 96 -7.10 63.27 -3.73
CA LEU A 96 -8.14 62.26 -3.95
C LEU A 96 -7.54 60.86 -4.12
N HIS A 97 -6.41 60.75 -4.83
CA HIS A 97 -5.70 59.48 -5.01
C HIS A 97 -5.14 58.94 -3.69
N LEU A 98 -4.55 59.80 -2.86
CA LEU A 98 -4.08 59.42 -1.52
C LEU A 98 -5.25 58.97 -0.63
N ARG A 99 -6.40 59.63 -0.70
CA ARG A 99 -7.63 59.22 -0.01
C ARG A 99 -8.12 57.84 -0.49
N LYS A 100 -8.11 57.59 -1.80
CA LYS A 100 -8.47 56.28 -2.40
C LYS A 100 -7.50 55.18 -1.98
N LEU A 101 -6.19 55.44 -1.93
CA LEU A 101 -5.17 54.49 -1.46
C LEU A 101 -5.33 54.17 0.03
N ARG A 102 -5.60 55.18 0.88
CA ARG A 102 -5.88 54.96 2.31
C ARG A 102 -7.13 54.09 2.52
N LYS A 103 -8.21 54.35 1.76
CA LYS A 103 -9.43 53.51 1.78
C LYS A 103 -9.19 52.08 1.26
N ARG A 104 -8.37 51.90 0.22
CA ARG A 104 -8.00 50.56 -0.28
C ARG A 104 -7.15 49.79 0.74
N ARG A 105 -6.24 50.47 1.45
CA ARG A 105 -5.44 49.87 2.52
C ARG A 105 -6.28 49.49 3.73
N SER A 106 -7.23 50.33 4.15
CA SER A 106 -8.15 49.99 5.24
C SER A 106 -9.04 48.80 4.88
N LEU A 107 -9.61 48.79 3.67
CA LEU A 107 -10.45 47.68 3.20
C LEU A 107 -9.67 46.36 3.06
N LYS A 108 -8.40 46.42 2.63
CA LYS A 108 -7.53 45.24 2.56
C LYS A 108 -7.19 44.71 3.95
N ARG A 109 -6.95 45.59 4.91
CA ARG A 109 -6.68 45.24 6.30
C ARG A 109 -7.91 44.62 6.96
N GLU A 110 -9.08 45.21 6.78
CA GLU A 110 -10.36 44.70 7.28
C GLU A 110 -10.70 43.32 6.69
N ARG A 111 -10.42 43.09 5.41
CA ARG A 111 -10.58 41.75 4.79
C ARG A 111 -9.65 40.70 5.39
N LEU A 112 -8.39 41.05 5.66
CA LEU A 112 -7.42 40.14 6.29
C LEU A 112 -7.77 39.86 7.75
N GLU A 113 -8.23 40.88 8.49
CA GLU A 113 -8.70 40.73 9.86
C GLU A 113 -9.97 39.85 9.91
N ALA A 114 -10.91 40.02 8.98
CA ALA A 114 -12.09 39.15 8.87
C ALA A 114 -11.74 37.71 8.47
N GLU A 115 -10.79 37.52 7.56
CA GLU A 115 -10.30 36.19 7.18
C GLU A 115 -9.60 35.50 8.36
N GLN A 116 -8.80 36.25 9.12
CA GLN A 116 -8.13 35.74 10.31
C GLN A 116 -9.14 35.34 11.41
N ILE A 117 -10.15 36.17 11.68
CA ILE A 117 -11.23 35.85 12.63
C ILE A 117 -11.98 34.59 12.18
N SER A 118 -12.31 34.47 10.90
CA SER A 118 -13.01 33.27 10.38
C SER A 118 -12.19 31.99 10.52
N LEU A 119 -10.86 32.09 10.41
CA LEU A 119 -9.95 30.96 10.54
C LEU A 119 -9.75 30.58 12.02
N GLU A 120 -9.66 31.58 12.91
CA GLU A 120 -9.63 31.39 14.36
C GLU A 120 -10.94 30.75 14.87
N GLU A 121 -12.09 31.19 14.38
CA GLU A 121 -13.40 30.59 14.67
C GLU A 121 -13.48 29.15 14.16
N ALA A 122 -13.02 28.86 12.94
CA ALA A 122 -13.02 27.50 12.39
C ALA A 122 -12.06 26.55 13.14
N VAL A 123 -10.96 27.06 13.68
CA VAL A 123 -10.06 26.28 14.55
C VAL A 123 -10.72 26.04 15.91
N LYS A 124 -11.37 27.04 16.48
CA LYS A 124 -12.10 26.92 17.75
C LYS A 124 -13.23 25.89 17.65
N MET A 125 -14.04 25.95 16.59
CA MET A 125 -15.10 24.97 16.33
C MET A 125 -14.56 23.54 16.23
N ARG A 126 -13.46 23.32 15.50
CA ARG A 126 -12.83 21.99 15.41
C ARG A 126 -12.28 21.49 16.75
N MET A 127 -11.76 22.38 17.59
CA MET A 127 -11.30 22.02 18.92
C MET A 127 -12.49 21.67 19.83
N GLU A 128 -13.57 22.43 19.76
CA GLU A 128 -14.81 22.15 20.49
C GLU A 128 -15.43 20.82 20.06
N GLU A 129 -15.53 20.54 18.75
CA GLU A 129 -15.94 19.25 18.19
C GLU A 129 -15.11 18.11 18.75
N ARG A 130 -13.78 18.21 18.74
CA ARG A 130 -12.89 17.20 19.33
C ARG A 130 -13.14 17.03 20.83
N THR A 131 -13.38 18.11 21.58
CA THR A 131 -13.69 17.97 23.01
C THR A 131 -15.03 17.30 23.26
N VAL A 132 -16.03 17.52 22.39
CA VAL A 132 -17.33 16.85 22.46
C VAL A 132 -17.19 15.37 22.10
N GLU A 133 -16.49 15.05 21.02
CA GLU A 133 -16.21 13.67 20.59
C GLU A 133 -15.48 12.89 21.68
N THR A 134 -14.43 13.46 22.29
CA THR A 134 -13.72 12.77 23.38
C THR A 134 -14.60 12.52 24.61
N LYS A 135 -15.48 13.47 24.96
CA LYS A 135 -16.44 13.28 26.07
C LYS A 135 -17.47 12.20 25.72
N GLN A 136 -17.96 12.19 24.49
CA GLN A 136 -18.93 11.19 24.02
C GLN A 136 -18.34 9.78 24.05
N ILE A 137 -17.12 9.59 23.54
CA ILE A 137 -16.43 8.29 23.60
C ILE A 137 -16.25 7.80 25.04
N VAL A 138 -15.93 8.70 25.99
CA VAL A 138 -15.81 8.34 27.40
C VAL A 138 -17.17 7.97 28.01
N VAL A 139 -18.24 8.68 27.67
CA VAL A 139 -19.59 8.34 28.12
C VAL A 139 -20.03 6.98 27.57
N ASP A 140 -19.81 6.73 26.27
CA ASP A 140 -20.15 5.47 25.61
C ASP A 140 -19.37 4.32 26.26
N LYS A 141 -18.08 4.52 26.58
CA LYS A 141 -17.25 3.53 27.30
C LYS A 141 -17.77 3.25 28.71
N ILE A 142 -18.18 4.28 29.45
CA ILE A 142 -18.76 4.11 30.79
C ILE A 142 -20.08 3.35 30.71
N GLN A 143 -20.90 3.60 29.69
CA GLN A 143 -22.14 2.85 29.45
C GLN A 143 -21.87 1.39 29.10
N GLU A 144 -20.93 1.12 28.18
CA GLU A 144 -20.47 -0.25 27.86
C GLU A 144 -19.99 -0.97 29.12
N ASP A 145 -19.14 -0.34 29.93
CA ASP A 145 -18.59 -0.95 31.15
C ASP A 145 -19.68 -1.18 32.21
N GLN A 146 -20.65 -0.27 32.34
CA GLN A 146 -21.81 -0.44 33.24
C GLN A 146 -22.74 -1.55 32.76
N GLU A 147 -22.94 -1.70 31.45
CA GLU A 147 -23.73 -2.79 30.87
C GLU A 147 -23.02 -4.13 31.06
N ILE A 148 -21.71 -4.18 30.87
CA ILE A 148 -20.90 -5.36 31.17
C ILE A 148 -20.97 -5.71 32.65
N GLN A 149 -20.86 -4.72 33.55
CA GLN A 149 -21.01 -4.93 34.99
C GLN A 149 -22.41 -5.42 35.34
N ARG A 150 -23.46 -4.79 34.79
CA ARG A 150 -24.85 -5.21 35.01
C ARG A 150 -25.10 -6.62 34.49
N ASN A 151 -24.58 -6.97 33.30
CA ASN A 151 -24.66 -8.31 32.73
C ASN A 151 -23.89 -9.30 33.59
N MET A 152 -22.68 -8.97 34.04
CA MET A 152 -21.95 -9.81 34.99
C MET A 152 -22.70 -9.97 36.32
N GLU A 153 -23.32 -8.92 36.85
CA GLU A 153 -24.10 -8.99 38.09
C GLU A 153 -25.43 -9.77 37.92
N SER A 154 -26.06 -9.69 36.74
CA SER A 154 -27.27 -10.45 36.42
C SER A 154 -26.98 -11.90 36.02
N GLU A 155 -25.86 -12.17 35.36
CA GLU A 155 -25.46 -13.50 34.88
C GLU A 155 -24.61 -14.27 35.92
N ALA A 156 -24.03 -13.59 36.92
CA ALA A 156 -23.22 -14.21 37.98
C ALA A 156 -23.94 -14.28 39.33
N ASN A 157 -25.28 -14.28 39.34
CA ASN A 157 -26.01 -14.73 40.52
C ASN A 157 -25.94 -16.26 40.55
N ILE A 158 -24.93 -16.80 41.25
CA ILE A 158 -24.75 -18.25 41.50
C ILE A 158 -26.01 -18.89 42.11
N ALA A 159 -26.89 -18.09 42.71
CA ALA A 159 -28.19 -18.50 43.25
C ALA A 159 -29.30 -18.72 42.19
N ASP A 160 -29.07 -18.31 40.93
CA ASP A 160 -30.00 -18.49 39.79
C ASP A 160 -29.59 -19.67 38.89
N VAL A 161 -28.50 -20.36 39.24
CA VAL A 161 -28.16 -21.66 38.67
C VAL A 161 -29.09 -22.67 39.29
N ASP A 162 -30.17 -22.99 38.56
CA ASP A 162 -31.09 -24.06 38.94
C ASP A 162 -30.33 -25.40 38.95
N THR A 163 -30.04 -25.88 40.16
CA THR A 163 -29.36 -27.17 40.40
C THR A 163 -30.35 -28.31 40.60
N ASP A 164 -31.64 -28.10 40.35
CA ASP A 164 -32.66 -29.13 40.48
C ASP A 164 -32.64 -30.09 39.27
N ASP A 165 -31.88 -31.17 39.43
CA ASP A 165 -31.69 -32.27 38.48
C ASP A 165 -32.99 -33.09 38.25
N ASP A 166 -34.01 -32.90 39.09
CA ASP A 166 -35.27 -33.66 39.04
C ASP A 166 -36.31 -33.08 38.05
N VAL A 167 -36.13 -31.85 37.54
CA VAL A 167 -37.13 -31.19 36.66
C VAL A 167 -37.09 -31.73 35.22
N TYR A 168 -35.92 -32.13 34.74
CA TYR A 168 -35.69 -32.60 33.37
C TYR A 168 -34.96 -33.96 33.29
N GLU A 169 -35.19 -34.85 34.27
CA GLU A 169 -34.51 -36.16 34.42
C GLU A 169 -34.44 -36.97 33.10
N ALA A 170 -35.51 -36.95 32.30
CA ALA A 170 -35.56 -37.68 31.03
C ALA A 170 -34.58 -37.13 29.98
N GLU A 171 -34.47 -35.80 29.85
CA GLU A 171 -33.56 -35.15 28.91
C GLU A 171 -32.11 -35.30 29.39
N GLU A 172 -31.86 -35.15 30.69
CA GLU A 172 -30.53 -35.35 31.27
C GLU A 172 -30.04 -36.80 31.14
N TYR A 173 -30.95 -37.78 31.26
CA TYR A 173 -30.65 -39.19 31.02
C TYR A 173 -30.32 -39.45 29.54
N GLU A 174 -31.03 -38.81 28.61
CA GLU A 174 -30.70 -38.85 27.19
C GLU A 174 -29.34 -38.21 26.89
N ASP A 175 -29.01 -37.09 27.53
CA ASP A 175 -27.71 -36.43 27.40
C ASP A 175 -26.57 -37.24 28.02
N TRP A 176 -26.81 -37.87 29.17
CA TRP A 176 -25.89 -38.83 29.76
C TRP A 176 -25.67 -40.01 28.82
N LYS A 177 -26.75 -40.58 28.26
CA LYS A 177 -26.70 -41.67 27.30
C LYS A 177 -25.99 -41.24 26.02
N ALA A 178 -26.19 -40.02 25.52
CA ALA A 178 -25.51 -39.48 24.36
C ALA A 178 -24.00 -39.31 24.62
N ARG A 179 -23.62 -38.80 25.81
CA ARG A 179 -22.22 -38.72 26.24
C ARG A 179 -21.59 -40.12 26.32
N GLU A 180 -22.31 -41.10 26.87
CA GLU A 180 -21.82 -42.47 27.00
C GLU A 180 -21.72 -43.18 25.64
N ILE A 181 -22.72 -43.04 24.77
CA ILE A 181 -22.67 -43.51 23.39
C ILE A 181 -21.51 -42.85 22.65
N ALA A 182 -21.25 -41.57 22.86
CA ALA A 182 -20.11 -40.88 22.25
C ALA A 182 -18.76 -41.41 22.76
N ARG A 183 -18.66 -41.85 24.03
CA ARG A 183 -17.47 -42.53 24.56
C ARG A 183 -17.26 -43.89 23.91
N ILE A 184 -18.30 -44.73 23.90
CA ILE A 184 -18.24 -46.06 23.25
C ILE A 184 -17.92 -45.93 21.76
N LYS A 185 -18.53 -44.96 21.08
CA LYS A 185 -18.27 -44.67 19.68
C LYS A 185 -16.82 -44.25 19.46
N ARG A 186 -16.26 -43.38 20.31
CA ARG A 186 -14.85 -42.97 20.22
C ARG A 186 -13.89 -44.17 20.27
N ASP A 187 -14.08 -45.05 21.23
CA ASP A 187 -13.22 -46.23 21.40
C ASP A 187 -13.37 -47.24 20.25
N ARG A 188 -14.58 -47.31 19.68
CA ARG A 188 -14.86 -48.13 18.50
C ARG A 188 -14.24 -47.54 17.23
N ASP A 189 -14.47 -46.25 16.98
CA ASP A 189 -13.95 -45.51 15.84
C ASP A 189 -12.41 -45.53 15.84
N GLU A 190 -11.75 -45.45 17.00
CA GLU A 190 -10.28 -45.57 17.11
C GLU A 190 -9.79 -46.97 16.68
N ARG A 191 -10.48 -48.03 17.12
CA ARG A 191 -10.14 -49.40 16.73
C ARG A 191 -10.36 -49.61 15.23
N GLU A 192 -11.48 -49.12 14.70
CA GLU A 192 -11.81 -49.20 13.28
C GLU A 192 -10.82 -48.37 12.44
N ALA A 193 -10.46 -47.15 12.85
CA ALA A 193 -9.48 -46.31 12.16
C ALA A 193 -8.09 -46.97 12.06
N ARG A 194 -7.62 -47.61 13.13
CA ARG A 194 -6.35 -48.36 13.09
C ARG A 194 -6.43 -49.61 12.21
N LEU A 195 -7.60 -50.22 12.07
CA LEU A 195 -7.80 -51.36 11.18
C LEU A 195 -7.89 -50.90 9.72
N THR A 196 -8.66 -49.85 9.43
CA THR A 196 -8.79 -49.30 8.07
C THR A 196 -7.48 -48.75 7.55
N GLU A 197 -6.67 -48.09 8.39
CA GLU A 197 -5.31 -47.67 8.03
C GLU A 197 -4.42 -48.88 7.67
N LYS A 198 -4.47 -49.96 8.46
CA LYS A 198 -3.73 -51.20 8.16
C LYS A 198 -4.21 -51.85 6.87
N GLU A 199 -5.52 -51.93 6.66
CA GLU A 199 -6.13 -52.46 5.43
C GLU A 199 -5.78 -51.61 4.22
N GLU A 200 -5.69 -50.28 4.36
CA GLU A 200 -5.24 -49.38 3.29
C GLU A 200 -3.77 -49.60 2.97
N ILE A 201 -2.91 -49.71 4.00
CA ILE A 201 -1.49 -50.02 3.82
C ILE A 201 -1.32 -51.39 3.14
N GLU A 202 -2.07 -52.41 3.56
CA GLU A 202 -2.05 -53.73 2.94
C GLU A 202 -2.59 -53.71 1.51
N ARG A 203 -3.67 -52.96 1.24
CA ARG A 203 -4.19 -52.71 -0.10
C ARG A 203 -3.13 -52.09 -0.99
N VAL A 204 -2.47 -51.01 -0.55
CA VAL A 204 -1.40 -50.34 -1.31
C VAL A 204 -0.18 -51.24 -1.49
N ARG A 205 0.14 -52.10 -0.53
CA ARG A 205 1.24 -53.08 -0.64
C ARG A 205 0.94 -54.22 -1.62
N ASN A 206 -0.33 -54.63 -1.71
CA ASN A 206 -0.79 -55.69 -2.60
C ASN A 206 -1.09 -55.19 -4.03
N MET A 207 -1.29 -53.87 -4.21
CA MET A 207 -1.48 -53.26 -5.53
C MET A 207 -0.23 -53.40 -6.39
N THR A 208 -0.44 -53.64 -7.69
CA THR A 208 0.64 -53.62 -8.68
C THR A 208 1.06 -52.17 -8.99
N GLU A 209 2.27 -51.98 -9.53
CA GLU A 209 2.81 -50.63 -9.81
C GLU A 209 1.98 -49.88 -10.87
N GLU A 210 1.30 -50.60 -11.77
CA GLU A 210 0.41 -50.02 -12.78
C GLU A 210 -0.88 -49.49 -12.13
N GLU A 211 -1.52 -50.29 -11.28
CA GLU A 211 -2.70 -49.88 -10.52
C GLU A 211 -2.37 -48.74 -9.55
N ARG A 212 -1.16 -48.74 -8.96
CA ARG A 212 -0.69 -47.63 -8.11
C ARG A 212 -0.57 -46.32 -8.89
N ARG A 213 0.00 -46.36 -10.10
CA ARG A 213 0.11 -45.17 -10.96
C ARG A 213 -1.26 -44.64 -11.38
N GLU A 214 -2.21 -45.53 -11.70
CA GLU A 214 -3.58 -45.11 -11.98
C GLU A 214 -4.29 -44.55 -10.76
N TRP A 215 -4.06 -45.13 -9.59
CA TRP A 215 -4.60 -44.63 -8.33
C TRP A 215 -4.03 -43.26 -7.97
N GLU A 216 -2.72 -43.02 -8.16
CA GLU A 216 -2.10 -41.71 -7.96
C GLU A 216 -2.58 -40.67 -8.99
N ARG A 217 -2.91 -41.10 -10.20
CA ARG A 217 -3.52 -40.24 -11.23
C ARG A 217 -4.97 -39.87 -10.87
N LYS A 218 -5.74 -40.83 -10.34
CA LYS A 218 -7.14 -40.61 -9.89
C LYS A 218 -7.22 -39.85 -8.58
N ASN A 219 -6.24 -40.04 -7.70
CA ASN A 219 -6.08 -39.35 -6.41
C ASN A 219 -4.84 -38.45 -6.46
N PRO A 220 -4.89 -37.35 -7.22
CA PRO A 220 -3.77 -36.42 -7.27
C PRO A 220 -3.49 -35.90 -5.86
N LYS A 221 -2.22 -35.98 -5.44
CA LYS A 221 -1.79 -35.44 -4.15
C LYS A 221 -2.17 -33.95 -4.11
N PRO A 222 -2.74 -33.46 -2.99
CA PRO A 222 -3.10 -32.05 -2.88
C PRO A 222 -1.88 -31.20 -3.23
N SER A 223 -2.07 -30.25 -4.14
CA SER A 223 -1.00 -29.37 -4.62
C SER A 223 -0.33 -28.72 -3.42
N ARG A 224 1.01 -28.81 -3.36
CA ARG A 224 1.77 -28.14 -2.31
C ARG A 224 1.53 -26.65 -2.47
N LYS A 225 1.01 -26.02 -1.41
CA LYS A 225 0.82 -24.56 -1.38
C LYS A 225 2.11 -23.87 -1.84
N SER A 226 1.98 -22.90 -2.75
CA SER A 226 3.13 -22.16 -3.26
C SER A 226 3.87 -21.53 -2.09
N LYS A 227 5.17 -21.85 -1.97
CA LYS A 227 6.00 -21.24 -0.93
C LYS A 227 6.31 -19.81 -1.36
N PRO A 228 6.12 -18.81 -0.48
CA PRO A 228 6.50 -17.44 -0.76
C PRO A 228 8.01 -17.36 -1.04
N LYS A 229 8.38 -16.51 -2.01
CA LYS A 229 9.78 -16.31 -2.40
C LYS A 229 10.45 -15.38 -1.40
N TRP A 230 11.52 -15.86 -0.79
CA TRP A 230 12.30 -15.13 0.21
C TRP A 230 13.17 -14.05 -0.46
N ARG A 231 13.41 -12.94 0.24
CA ARG A 231 14.33 -11.90 -0.22
C ARG A 231 15.79 -12.35 -0.09
N PHE A 232 16.67 -11.69 -0.83
CA PHE A 232 18.10 -11.96 -0.79
C PHE A 232 18.64 -11.79 0.64
N MET A 233 19.32 -12.82 1.15
CA MET A 233 19.87 -12.89 2.51
C MET A 233 18.86 -12.70 3.66
N GLN A 234 17.57 -12.98 3.43
CA GLN A 234 16.56 -12.98 4.48
C GLN A 234 16.77 -14.14 5.46
N LYS A 235 16.67 -13.88 6.76
CA LYS A 235 16.85 -14.88 7.81
C LYS A 235 15.63 -15.79 7.93
N TYR A 236 15.85 -17.09 7.81
CA TYR A 236 14.84 -18.11 8.06
C TYR A 236 14.61 -18.31 9.56
N TYR A 237 13.35 -18.19 9.98
CA TYR A 237 12.90 -18.55 11.32
C TYR A 237 12.10 -19.85 11.22
N HIS A 238 12.65 -20.93 11.79
CA HIS A 238 11.95 -22.21 11.85
C HIS A 238 10.83 -22.13 12.88
N LYS A 239 9.62 -22.52 12.50
CA LYS A 239 8.41 -22.46 13.34
C LYS A 239 8.33 -23.52 14.44
N GLY A 240 9.44 -24.16 14.78
CA GLY A 240 9.50 -25.34 15.65
C GLY A 240 9.10 -26.64 14.95
N ALA A 241 9.17 -27.79 15.63
CA ALA A 241 8.65 -29.07 15.14
C ALA A 241 7.45 -29.58 15.97
N PHE A 242 7.30 -29.04 17.18
CA PHE A 242 6.27 -29.44 18.14
C PHE A 242 5.01 -28.59 17.97
N PHE A 243 3.84 -29.16 18.28
CA PHE A 243 2.53 -28.48 18.31
C PHE A 243 2.07 -27.84 17.00
N GLN A 244 2.68 -28.20 15.86
CA GLN A 244 2.30 -27.67 14.54
C GLN A 244 1.13 -28.44 13.90
N SER A 245 1.06 -29.74 14.17
CA SER A 245 -0.05 -30.59 13.79
C SER A 245 -0.92 -30.84 15.01
N TYR A 246 -2.18 -31.19 14.74
CA TYR A 246 -2.96 -31.87 15.76
C TYR A 246 -2.20 -33.14 16.19
N PRO A 247 -2.17 -33.44 17.49
CA PRO A 247 -1.62 -34.69 17.97
C PRO A 247 -2.35 -35.86 17.31
N ASP A 248 -1.58 -36.89 16.93
CA ASP A 248 -2.13 -38.13 16.36
C ASP A 248 -2.95 -38.90 17.42
N ASP A 249 -2.62 -38.70 18.69
CA ASP A 249 -3.37 -39.25 19.82
C ASP A 249 -4.60 -38.40 20.14
N HIS A 250 -5.77 -39.03 20.19
CA HIS A 250 -7.04 -38.37 20.54
C HIS A 250 -7.02 -37.75 21.97
N ALA A 251 -6.17 -38.26 22.87
CA ALA A 251 -5.96 -37.69 24.21
C ALA A 251 -5.13 -36.39 24.20
N GLY A 252 -4.59 -36.00 23.05
CA GLY A 252 -3.83 -34.78 22.91
C GLY A 252 -4.71 -33.55 23.08
N THR A 253 -4.61 -32.92 24.25
CA THR A 253 -5.33 -31.68 24.61
C THR A 253 -4.90 -30.48 23.76
N ALA A 254 -3.72 -30.57 23.13
CA ALA A 254 -3.15 -29.50 22.33
C ALA A 254 -3.82 -29.46 20.95
N LYS A 255 -4.74 -28.51 20.75
CA LYS A 255 -5.23 -28.17 19.41
C LYS A 255 -4.08 -27.52 18.63
N ALA A 256 -4.05 -27.72 17.30
CA ALA A 256 -3.17 -26.92 16.46
C ALA A 256 -3.64 -25.46 16.54
N ASP A 257 -2.85 -24.62 17.21
CA ASP A 257 -3.19 -23.21 17.35
C ASP A 257 -3.09 -22.50 15.99
N ASN A 258 -4.09 -21.67 15.69
CA ASN A 258 -4.14 -20.84 14.49
C ASN A 258 -2.91 -19.91 14.35
N ILE A 259 -2.15 -19.71 15.43
CA ILE A 259 -0.89 -18.96 15.44
C ILE A 259 0.12 -19.57 14.45
N TYR A 260 0.19 -20.90 14.33
CA TYR A 260 1.13 -21.59 13.44
C TYR A 260 0.71 -21.56 11.95
N ALA A 261 -0.52 -21.13 11.66
CA ALA A 261 -1.01 -20.90 10.30
C ALA A 261 -0.61 -19.51 9.75
N ARG A 262 -0.02 -18.65 10.57
CA ARG A 262 0.46 -17.33 10.15
C ARG A 262 1.60 -17.43 9.13
N ASP A 263 1.79 -16.35 8.39
CA ASP A 263 2.92 -16.23 7.48
C ASP A 263 4.22 -15.92 8.24
N PHE A 264 5.09 -16.92 8.37
CA PHE A 264 6.42 -16.81 8.97
C PHE A 264 7.53 -16.49 7.94
N SER A 265 7.16 -16.31 6.68
CA SER A 265 8.11 -15.98 5.61
C SER A 265 8.31 -14.48 5.39
N ALA A 266 7.57 -13.64 6.13
CA ALA A 266 7.66 -12.21 6.00
C ALA A 266 9.05 -11.68 6.45
N PRO A 267 9.62 -10.67 5.75
CA PRO A 267 10.88 -10.06 6.17
C PRO A 267 10.75 -9.38 7.53
N THR A 268 11.62 -9.76 8.47
CA THR A 268 11.58 -9.26 9.85
C THR A 268 12.82 -8.40 10.15
N GLY A 269 12.61 -7.27 10.84
CA GLY A 269 13.70 -6.40 11.31
C GLY A 269 14.58 -5.87 10.17
N GLU A 270 15.85 -6.24 10.18
CA GLU A 270 16.88 -5.83 9.20
C GLU A 270 16.57 -6.32 7.76
N ASP A 271 15.79 -7.38 7.60
CA ASP A 271 15.45 -7.94 6.29
C ASP A 271 14.40 -7.12 5.52
N LYS A 272 13.89 -6.03 6.12
CA LYS A 272 13.00 -5.08 5.44
C LYS A 272 13.72 -4.28 4.34
N MET A 273 15.05 -4.18 4.39
CA MET A 273 15.85 -3.52 3.35
C MET A 273 16.30 -4.53 2.27
N ASP A 274 16.31 -4.10 1.00
CA ASP A 274 16.82 -4.94 -0.08
C ASP A 274 18.34 -5.03 -0.06
N LYS A 275 18.85 -6.12 0.50
CA LYS A 275 20.29 -6.41 0.60
C LYS A 275 20.97 -6.63 -0.75
N ALA A 276 20.21 -6.79 -1.83
CA ALA A 276 20.73 -6.90 -3.19
C ALA A 276 21.34 -5.58 -3.72
N ILE A 277 20.92 -4.44 -3.15
CA ILE A 277 21.45 -3.11 -3.53
C ILE A 277 22.86 -2.89 -2.95
N LEU A 278 23.27 -3.71 -1.96
CA LEU A 278 24.58 -3.61 -1.34
C LEU A 278 25.70 -4.00 -2.33
N PRO A 279 26.90 -3.40 -2.21
CA PRO A 279 28.07 -3.84 -2.98
C PRO A 279 28.36 -5.33 -2.75
N LYS A 280 28.85 -6.06 -3.78
CA LYS A 280 29.04 -7.53 -3.71
C LYS A 280 29.89 -7.98 -2.51
N VAL A 281 30.89 -7.19 -2.10
CA VAL A 281 31.74 -7.48 -0.93
C VAL A 281 30.94 -7.44 0.40
N MET A 282 29.89 -6.63 0.47
CA MET A 282 28.99 -6.52 1.63
C MET A 282 27.79 -7.47 1.54
N GLN A 283 27.57 -8.13 0.41
CA GLN A 283 26.51 -9.13 0.22
C GLN A 283 26.85 -10.47 0.91
N VAL A 284 27.35 -10.40 2.14
CA VAL A 284 27.88 -11.51 2.91
C VAL A 284 27.27 -11.47 4.30
N LYS A 285 26.90 -12.63 4.85
CA LYS A 285 26.22 -12.67 6.15
C LYS A 285 27.17 -12.23 7.26
N HIS A 286 26.72 -11.30 8.11
CA HIS A 286 27.50 -10.72 9.21
C HIS A 286 28.81 -10.05 8.76
N PHE A 287 28.77 -9.29 7.66
CA PHE A 287 29.90 -8.49 7.19
C PHE A 287 30.56 -7.69 8.32
N GLY A 288 31.89 -7.78 8.45
CA GLY A 288 32.68 -7.07 9.46
C GLY A 288 32.69 -7.70 10.87
N ARG A 289 32.05 -8.86 11.10
CA ARG A 289 32.11 -9.59 12.38
C ARG A 289 33.08 -10.77 12.33
N SER A 290 33.74 -11.05 13.46
CA SER A 290 34.53 -12.28 13.65
C SER A 290 33.61 -13.49 13.62
N GLY A 291 33.48 -14.13 12.45
CA GLY A 291 32.51 -15.20 12.20
C GLY A 291 31.67 -15.02 10.92
N SER A 292 31.99 -14.04 10.07
CA SER A 292 31.35 -13.91 8.75
C SER A 292 31.63 -15.13 7.87
N THR A 293 30.58 -15.71 7.28
CA THR A 293 30.70 -16.81 6.32
C THR A 293 30.87 -16.27 4.92
N LYS A 294 31.79 -16.81 4.10
CA LYS A 294 31.98 -16.40 2.69
C LYS A 294 30.79 -16.70 1.77
N TRP A 295 29.84 -17.51 2.24
CA TRP A 295 28.69 -18.00 1.49
C TRP A 295 27.46 -17.10 1.71
N THR A 296 26.69 -16.85 0.66
CA THR A 296 25.53 -15.95 0.64
C THR A 296 24.23 -16.71 0.91
N HIS A 297 23.86 -17.63 0.01
CA HIS A 297 22.69 -18.48 0.08
C HIS A 297 22.92 -19.80 -0.67
N LEU A 298 22.22 -20.86 -0.22
CA LEU A 298 22.39 -22.21 -0.76
C LEU A 298 22.21 -22.28 -2.28
N TYR A 299 21.32 -21.47 -2.85
CA TYR A 299 21.04 -21.48 -4.29
C TYR A 299 22.24 -21.07 -5.18
N GLU A 300 23.15 -20.23 -4.69
CA GLU A 300 24.34 -19.81 -5.45
C GLU A 300 25.42 -20.91 -5.42
N GLU A 301 25.36 -21.77 -4.40
CA GLU A 301 26.32 -22.85 -4.15
C GLU A 301 25.77 -24.23 -4.56
N ASP A 302 24.51 -24.30 -4.97
CA ASP A 302 23.86 -25.54 -5.38
C ASP A 302 24.37 -25.94 -6.77
N THR A 303 25.27 -26.91 -6.82
CA THR A 303 25.84 -27.45 -8.06
C THR A 303 24.96 -28.53 -8.71
N THR A 304 23.71 -28.68 -8.28
CA THR A 304 22.79 -29.67 -8.86
C THR A 304 22.46 -29.29 -10.30
N ASP A 305 23.03 -30.02 -11.26
CA ASP A 305 22.71 -29.86 -12.68
C ASP A 305 21.40 -30.58 -13.02
N TRP A 306 20.34 -29.79 -13.19
CA TRP A 306 19.02 -30.30 -13.58
C TRP A 306 18.97 -30.78 -15.04
N ASN A 307 19.97 -30.44 -15.85
CA ASN A 307 20.07 -30.87 -17.26
C ASN A 307 20.81 -32.21 -17.42
N ASN A 308 21.09 -32.88 -16.31
CA ASN A 308 21.75 -34.18 -16.30
C ASN A 308 20.83 -35.28 -16.88
N PRO A 309 21.27 -36.10 -17.85
CA PRO A 309 20.47 -37.20 -18.40
C PRO A 309 19.88 -38.18 -17.38
N TRP A 310 20.44 -38.22 -16.16
CA TRP A 310 19.96 -39.06 -15.05
C TRP A 310 18.79 -38.47 -14.26
N THR A 311 18.48 -37.17 -14.40
CA THR A 311 17.35 -36.52 -13.69
C THR A 311 16.03 -36.64 -14.45
N TYR A 312 16.08 -36.91 -15.74
CA TYR A 312 14.89 -37.13 -16.56
C TYR A 312 14.40 -38.58 -16.43
N ASN A 313 13.13 -38.76 -16.09
CA ASN A 313 12.40 -40.03 -16.23
C ASN A 313 12.14 -40.30 -17.72
N ASP A 314 13.21 -40.51 -18.47
CA ASP A 314 13.15 -40.78 -19.89
C ASP A 314 13.02 -42.30 -20.15
N VAL A 315 12.41 -42.66 -21.28
CA VAL A 315 12.36 -44.03 -21.82
C VAL A 315 13.77 -44.61 -21.94
N LEU A 316 14.78 -43.75 -22.13
CA LEU A 316 16.20 -44.11 -22.12
C LEU A 316 16.69 -44.62 -20.76
N LEU A 317 16.25 -44.03 -19.64
CA LEU A 317 16.58 -44.51 -18.29
C LEU A 317 15.99 -45.90 -18.04
N ALA A 318 14.74 -46.12 -18.46
CA ALA A 318 14.10 -47.43 -18.38
C ALA A 318 14.84 -48.48 -19.23
N LYS A 319 15.21 -48.14 -20.48
CA LYS A 319 16.01 -49.01 -21.36
C LYS A 319 17.41 -49.30 -20.80
N TYR A 320 18.03 -48.31 -20.17
CA TYR A 320 19.32 -48.47 -19.51
C TYR A 320 19.23 -49.40 -18.30
N ASN A 321 18.25 -49.19 -17.42
CA ASN A 321 18.00 -50.08 -16.26
C ASN A 321 17.71 -51.53 -16.68
N VAL A 322 17.01 -51.73 -17.80
CA VAL A 322 16.78 -53.07 -18.37
C VAL A 322 18.08 -53.70 -18.90
N LYS A 323 19.02 -52.91 -19.42
CA LYS A 323 20.33 -53.38 -19.93
C LYS A 323 21.38 -53.58 -18.82
N MET A 324 21.20 -53.00 -17.64
CA MET A 324 22.13 -53.18 -16.53
C MET A 324 22.01 -54.59 -15.95
N ALA A 325 23.12 -55.34 -15.97
CA ALA A 325 23.19 -56.68 -15.40
C ALA A 325 22.91 -56.62 -13.89
N GLY A 326 21.96 -57.43 -13.41
CA GLY A 326 21.55 -57.49 -12.00
C GLY A 326 20.25 -56.77 -11.65
N MET A 327 19.69 -55.95 -12.55
CA MET A 327 18.36 -55.33 -12.38
C MET A 327 17.22 -56.09 -13.08
N SER A 328 17.55 -56.98 -14.01
CA SER A 328 16.59 -57.81 -14.76
C SER A 328 16.15 -59.08 -14.02
N ALA A 329 16.82 -59.44 -12.93
CA ALA A 329 16.32 -60.48 -12.03
C ALA A 329 15.15 -59.90 -11.23
N PRO A 330 13.98 -60.56 -11.15
CA PRO A 330 12.94 -60.14 -10.22
C PRO A 330 13.54 -60.20 -8.82
N ILE A 331 13.89 -59.04 -8.26
CA ILE A 331 14.28 -58.91 -6.86
C ILE A 331 13.00 -59.21 -6.09
N ALA A 332 12.78 -60.49 -5.80
CA ALA A 332 11.75 -60.90 -4.88
C ALA A 332 12.04 -60.16 -3.59
N LYS A 333 11.17 -59.21 -3.22
CA LYS A 333 11.25 -58.54 -1.91
C LYS A 333 11.42 -59.67 -0.90
N PRO A 334 12.50 -59.67 -0.09
CA PRO A 334 12.68 -60.72 0.89
C PRO A 334 11.38 -60.78 1.70
N LYS A 335 10.73 -61.96 1.72
CA LYS A 335 9.56 -62.18 2.56
C LYS A 335 10.07 -62.00 3.98
N GLY A 336 9.90 -60.80 4.52
CA GLY A 336 10.45 -60.41 5.81
C GLY A 336 10.02 -61.46 6.82
N SER A 337 10.99 -62.21 7.35
CA SER A 337 10.74 -63.09 8.47
C SER A 337 10.15 -62.23 9.58
N LYS A 338 9.01 -62.67 10.10
CA LYS A 338 8.14 -62.06 11.12
C LYS A 338 8.81 -61.86 12.50
N LYS A 339 10.10 -61.52 12.52
CA LYS A 339 10.97 -61.36 13.68
C LYS A 339 11.63 -59.97 13.67
N LEU A 340 10.83 -58.91 13.53
CA LEU A 340 11.25 -57.64 14.08
C LEU A 340 10.79 -57.65 15.54
N LYS A 341 11.75 -57.79 16.44
CA LYS A 341 11.57 -57.79 17.89
C LYS A 341 11.08 -56.39 18.27
N ASP A 342 9.85 -56.28 18.75
CA ASP A 342 9.28 -55.02 19.26
C ASP A 342 10.14 -54.54 20.43
N TRP A 343 10.82 -53.40 20.27
CA TRP A 343 11.60 -52.74 21.32
C TRP A 343 10.92 -51.46 21.83
N LYS A 344 9.59 -51.39 21.77
CA LYS A 344 8.82 -50.25 22.30
C LYS A 344 7.73 -50.69 23.27
N THR A 345 8.19 -51.21 24.40
CA THR A 345 7.61 -50.93 25.71
C THR A 345 8.72 -50.30 26.53
N HIS A 346 8.73 -48.97 26.58
CA HIS A 346 9.12 -48.15 27.72
C HIS A 346 8.68 -46.72 27.48
#